data_AF-A0A7J4UKT5-F1
#
_entry.id   AF-A0A7J4UKT5-F1
#
_cell.length_a   1.000
_cell.length_b   1.000
_cell.length_c   1.000
_cell.angle_alpha   90.00
_cell.angle_beta   90.00
_cell.angle_gamma   90.00
#
_symmetry.space_group_name_H-M   'P 1'
#
loop_
_entity.id
_entity.type
_entity.pdbx_description
1 polymer ?
#
loop_
_entity_poly.entity_id
_entity_poly.type
_entity_poly.pdbx_seq_one_letter_code
_entity_poly.pdbx_strand_id
1 'polypeptide(L)'
;LGGSISKHYALLSGLLSGGFSYALYMTTAQVTSGSMSGATTKEAKSWGKIKDDSDAVTVIGDVSINFPLAMCGALDELKKRNILEDGA
;
A
#
# COMPACT_ATOMS: atom_id res chain seq x y z
N LEU A 1 5.18 -1.84 -2.74
CA LEU A 1 5.95 -1.07 -3.74
C LEU A 1 6.23 -1.99 -4.92
N GLY A 2 5.80 -1.63 -6.13
CA GLY A 2 5.76 -2.54 -7.26
C GLY A 2 4.58 -3.52 -7.21
N GLY A 3 4.71 -4.67 -7.87
CA GLY A 3 3.65 -5.67 -8.03
C GLY A 3 4.16 -7.12 -7.99
N SER A 4 3.44 -8.01 -8.66
CA SER A 4 3.80 -9.43 -8.82
C SER A 4 3.92 -10.20 -7.49
N ILE A 5 4.82 -11.20 -7.44
CA ILE A 5 4.97 -12.18 -6.35
C ILE A 5 5.09 -11.51 -4.98
N SER A 6 5.90 -10.47 -4.85
CA SER A 6 6.11 -9.76 -3.58
C SER A 6 4.81 -9.21 -3.01
N LYS A 7 3.94 -8.66 -3.88
CA LYS A 7 2.62 -8.15 -3.49
C LYS A 7 1.70 -9.29 -3.03
N HIS A 8 1.62 -10.37 -3.81
CA HIS A 8 0.70 -11.48 -3.51
C HIS A 8 1.12 -12.29 -2.29
N TYR A 9 2.43 -12.48 -2.10
CA TYR A 9 2.95 -13.14 -0.91
C TYR A 9 2.63 -12.36 0.37
N ALA A 10 2.83 -11.03 0.35
CA ALA A 10 2.47 -10.18 1.48
C ALA A 10 0.97 -10.23 1.78
N LEU A 11 0.13 -10.18 0.74
CA LEU A 11 -1.33 -10.26 0.89
C LEU A 11 -1.79 -11.59 1.49
N LEU A 12 -1.23 -12.69 1.00
CA LEU A 12 -1.56 -14.03 1.49
C LEU A 12 -1.13 -14.21 2.95
N SER A 13 0.04 -13.69 3.32
CA SER A 13 0.53 -13.72 4.71
C SER A 13 -0.42 -12.99 5.66
N GLY A 14 -0.87 -11.78 5.30
CA GLY A 14 -1.81 -11.03 6.13
C GLY A 14 -3.23 -11.61 6.13
N LEU A 15 -3.65 -12.28 5.05
CA LEU A 15 -4.94 -12.96 4.99
C LEU A 15 -5.07 -14.03 6.09
N LEU A 16 -4.00 -14.76 6.39
CA LEU A 16 -3.98 -15.75 7.49
C LEU A 16 -4.22 -15.11 8.87
N SER A 17 -3.98 -13.81 9.01
CA SER A 17 -4.19 -13.03 10.24
C SER A 17 -5.48 -12.20 10.23
N GLY A 18 -6.39 -12.44 9.27
CA GLY A 18 -7.65 -11.71 9.15
C GLY A 18 -7.60 -10.44 8.29
N GLY A 19 -6.56 -10.29 7.47
CA GLY A 19 -6.42 -9.20 6.49
C GLY A 19 -5.84 -7.91 7.08
N PHE A 20 -5.40 -7.03 6.18
CA PHE A 20 -4.76 -5.76 6.56
C PHE A 20 -5.80 -4.68 6.90
N SER A 21 -5.56 -3.94 8.00
CA SER A 21 -6.33 -2.74 8.35
C SER A 21 -5.89 -1.48 7.59
N TYR A 22 -4.67 -1.48 7.05
CA TYR A 22 -4.12 -0.39 6.24
C TYR A 22 -3.33 -0.98 5.07
N ALA A 23 -3.47 -0.41 3.87
CA ALA A 23 -2.72 -0.85 2.71
C ALA A 23 -2.44 0.28 1.71
N LEU A 24 -1.17 0.44 1.32
CA LEU A 24 -0.75 1.38 0.29
C LEU A 24 -0.04 0.63 -0.83
N TYR A 25 -0.65 0.60 -2.01
CA TYR A 25 -0.02 0.07 -3.22
C TYR A 25 0.55 1.22 -4.03
N MET A 26 1.82 1.10 -4.43
CA MET A 26 2.45 1.98 -5.42
C MET A 26 2.94 1.10 -6.55
N THR A 27 2.39 1.28 -7.75
CA THR A 27 2.68 0.42 -8.89
C THR A 27 2.58 1.21 -10.19
N THR A 28 3.35 0.80 -11.20
CA THR A 28 3.22 1.31 -12.57
C THR A 28 2.21 0.51 -13.39
N ALA A 29 1.77 -0.66 -12.89
CA ALA A 29 0.87 -1.56 -13.59
C ALA A 29 -0.57 -1.02 -13.59
N GLN A 30 -1.17 -0.93 -14.78
CA GLN A 30 -2.53 -0.47 -14.99
C GLN A 30 -3.57 -1.56 -14.70
N VAL A 31 -4.74 -1.15 -14.21
CA VAL A 31 -5.87 -2.05 -13.90
C VAL A 31 -6.39 -2.74 -15.17
N THR A 32 -6.35 -2.04 -16.32
CA THR A 32 -6.81 -2.56 -17.62
C THR A 32 -6.07 -3.79 -18.11
N SER A 33 -4.86 -4.02 -17.60
CA SER A 33 -4.07 -5.22 -17.96
C SER A 33 -4.65 -6.52 -17.40
N GLY A 34 -5.57 -6.46 -16.44
CA GLY A 34 -6.05 -7.65 -15.70
C GLY A 34 -4.93 -8.39 -14.95
N SER A 35 -3.76 -7.78 -14.83
CA SER A 35 -2.58 -8.43 -14.29
C SER A 35 -2.61 -8.46 -12.77
N MET A 36 -1.99 -9.51 -12.23
CA MET A 36 -1.72 -9.65 -10.81
C MET A 36 -0.99 -8.42 -10.23
N SER A 37 -0.18 -7.71 -11.02
CA SER A 37 0.51 -6.48 -10.61
C SER A 37 -0.41 -5.25 -10.59
N GLY A 38 -1.37 -5.16 -11.50
CA GLY A 38 -2.33 -4.06 -11.63
C GLY A 38 -3.57 -4.19 -10.75
N ALA A 39 -3.78 -5.35 -10.10
CA ALA A 39 -4.88 -5.56 -9.16
C ALA A 39 -4.89 -4.49 -8.05
N THR A 40 -6.03 -3.81 -7.92
CA THR A 40 -6.22 -2.65 -7.02
C THR A 40 -6.50 -3.08 -5.59
N THR A 41 -6.37 -2.15 -4.64
CA THR A 41 -6.81 -2.36 -3.26
C THR A 41 -8.30 -2.67 -3.14
N LYS A 42 -9.15 -2.13 -4.03
CA LYS A 42 -10.59 -2.46 -4.08
C LYS A 42 -10.83 -3.93 -4.44
N GLU A 43 -10.06 -4.45 -5.39
CA GLU A 43 -10.09 -5.87 -5.72
C GLU A 43 -9.56 -6.70 -4.54
N ALA A 44 -8.47 -6.29 -3.90
CA ALA A 44 -7.98 -7.01 -2.73
C ALA A 44 -9.01 -7.07 -1.57
N LYS A 45 -9.83 -6.03 -1.39
CA LYS A 45 -10.98 -6.05 -0.44
C LYS A 45 -12.03 -7.09 -0.84
N SER A 46 -12.40 -7.20 -2.12
CA SER A 46 -13.41 -8.19 -2.56
C SER A 46 -13.01 -9.65 -2.31
N TRP A 47 -11.71 -9.91 -2.17
CA TRP A 47 -11.17 -11.23 -1.82
C TRP A 47 -10.91 -11.42 -0.32
N GLY A 48 -11.23 -10.44 0.52
CA GLY A 48 -10.95 -10.47 1.97
C GLY A 48 -9.47 -10.37 2.34
N LYS A 49 -8.58 -10.07 1.38
CA LYS A 49 -7.13 -9.88 1.63
C LYS A 49 -6.86 -8.60 2.42
N ILE A 50 -7.75 -7.64 2.26
CA ILE A 50 -7.78 -6.38 2.99
C ILE A 50 -9.16 -6.30 3.64
N LYS A 51 -9.24 -5.79 4.88
CA LYS A 51 -10.53 -5.64 5.58
C LYS A 51 -11.44 -4.63 4.88
N ASP A 52 -12.75 -4.81 4.97
CA ASP A 52 -13.71 -3.90 4.32
C ASP A 52 -13.65 -2.48 4.88
N ASP A 53 -13.47 -2.36 6.20
CA ASP A 53 -13.31 -1.11 6.95
C ASP A 53 -11.88 -0.53 6.91
N SER A 54 -10.96 -1.13 6.15
CA SER A 54 -9.57 -0.68 6.09
C SER A 54 -9.41 0.64 5.33
N ASP A 55 -8.40 1.43 5.68
CA ASP A 55 -7.91 2.51 4.83
C ASP A 55 -6.90 1.96 3.81
N ALA A 56 -7.31 1.90 2.54
CA ALA A 56 -6.49 1.32 1.48
C ALA A 56 -6.51 2.13 0.18
N VAL A 57 -5.31 2.45 -0.34
CA VAL A 57 -5.12 3.26 -1.55
C VAL A 57 -4.17 2.58 -2.52
N THR A 58 -4.47 2.74 -3.83
CA THR A 58 -3.55 2.38 -4.92
C THR A 58 -3.12 3.65 -5.63
N VAL A 59 -1.81 3.89 -5.68
CA VAL A 59 -1.16 5.00 -6.40
C VAL A 59 -0.54 4.43 -7.67
N ILE A 60 -0.96 4.96 -8.81
CA ILE A 60 -0.40 4.60 -10.12
C ILE A 60 0.72 5.58 -10.46
N GLY A 61 1.94 5.08 -10.58
CA GLY A 61 3.12 5.86 -10.93
C GLY A 61 4.41 5.20 -10.45
N ASP A 62 5.54 5.79 -10.83
CA ASP A 62 6.85 5.26 -10.48
C ASP A 62 7.12 5.34 -8.97
N VAL A 63 7.55 4.22 -8.39
CA VAL A 63 7.85 4.11 -6.97
C VAL A 63 9.02 5.02 -6.58
N SER A 64 10.04 5.15 -7.44
CA SER A 64 11.22 5.97 -7.16
C SER A 64 10.90 7.45 -6.95
N ILE A 65 9.77 7.92 -7.48
CA ILE A 65 9.29 9.30 -7.33
C ILE A 65 8.26 9.38 -6.20
N ASN A 66 7.23 8.55 -6.25
CA ASN A 66 6.09 8.66 -5.33
C ASN A 66 6.43 8.24 -3.91
N PHE A 67 7.32 7.27 -3.73
CA PHE A 67 7.65 6.75 -2.39
C PHE A 67 8.39 7.78 -1.53
N PRO A 68 9.48 8.44 -2.00
CA PRO A 68 10.12 9.50 -1.23
C PRO A 68 9.16 10.64 -0.85
N LEU A 69 8.31 11.09 -1.79
CA LEU A 69 7.34 12.16 -1.52
C LEU A 69 6.33 11.78 -0.43
N ALA A 70 5.78 10.56 -0.51
CA ALA A 70 4.85 10.05 0.50
C ALA A 70 5.53 9.90 1.87
N MET A 71 6.78 9.42 1.90
CA MET A 71 7.55 9.27 3.13
C MET A 71 7.86 10.61 3.79
N CYS A 72 8.30 11.62 3.02
CA CYS A 72 8.53 12.97 3.56
C CYS A 72 7.25 13.53 4.19
N GLY A 73 6.12 13.46 3.48
CA GLY A 73 4.84 13.93 4.01
C GLY A 73 4.39 13.17 5.27
N ALA A 74 4.58 11.86 5.30
CA ALA A 74 4.26 11.05 6.48
C ALA A 74 5.16 11.39 7.67
N LEU A 75 6.47 11.55 7.46
CA LEU A 75 7.42 11.90 8.51
C LEU A 75 7.14 13.31 9.08
N ASP A 76 6.87 14.28 8.22
CA ASP A 76 6.49 15.64 8.65
C ASP A 76 5.21 15.64 9.49
N GLU A 77 4.22 14.83 9.10
CA GLU A 77 2.97 14.70 9.86
C GLU A 77 3.20 14.01 11.22
N LEU A 78 4.04 12.99 11.27
CA LEU A 78 4.40 12.32 12.52
C LEU A 78 5.17 13.24 13.47
N LYS A 79 6.04 14.11 12.94
CA LYS A 79 6.73 15.16 13.71
C LYS A 79 5.74 16.18 14.27
N LYS A 80 4.80 16.68 13.46
CA LYS A 80 3.74 17.61 13.94
C LYS A 80 2.89 17.01 15.06
N ARG A 81 2.70 15.69 15.03
CA ARG A 81 1.98 14.93 16.07
C ARG A 81 2.83 14.61 17.30
N ASN A 82 4.09 15.05 17.35
CA ASN A 82 5.07 14.75 18.40
C ASN A 82 5.27 13.24 18.63
N ILE A 83 5.14 12.43 17.58
CA ILE A 83 5.36 10.97 17.65
C ILE A 83 6.85 10.63 17.41
N LEU A 84 7.55 11.46 16.64
CA LEU A 84 8.98 11.35 16.36
C LEU A 84 9.71 12.55 16.95
N GLU A 85 10.86 12.32 17.58
CA GLU A 85 11.75 13.40 18.04
C GLU A 85 12.51 14.02 16.85
N ASP A 86 12.84 15.31 16.95
CA ASP A 86 13.69 16.01 15.99
C ASP A 86 15.16 15.58 16.16
N GLY A 87 15.48 14.36 15.74
CA GLY A 87 16.85 13.87 15.80
C GLY A 87 16.99 12.39 15.49
N ALA A 88 17.27 12.08 14.22
CA ALA A 88 18.02 10.90 13.81
C ALA A 88 19.18 11.37 12.95
#